data_AF-E3R013-F1
#
_entry.id   AF-E3R013-F1
#
_cell.length_a   1.000
_cell.length_b   1.000
_cell.length_c   1.000
_cell.angle_alpha   90.00
_cell.angle_beta   90.00
_cell.angle_gamma   90.00
#
_symmetry.space_group_name_H-M   'P 1'
#
loop_
_entity.id
_entity.type
_entity.pdbx_description
1 polymer ?
#
loop_
_entity_poly.entity_id
_entity_poly.type
_entity_poly.pdbx_seq_one_letter_code
_entity_poly.pdbx_strand_id
1 'polypeptide(L)'
;MGPIAMTLRPAPAVHLRAPYPENMVFPLSLAASRPDTHIAQLIATIQELLSNEKLRTLSDEHGAVYFQNPGSEKYVGNPVRRAIHSKNVAMANEGPNTQPVHPHNESGLSPHYPAYVLFFCASPPDTGSEIPINHSIVLYRLSFSRHPDFIKDLKCQ
;
A
#
# COMPACT_ATOMS: atom_id res chain seq x y z
N MET A 1 25.22 2.37 7.51
CA MET A 1 24.13 3.08 6.83
C MET A 1 23.66 2.19 5.69
N GLY A 2 22.40 1.73 5.73
CA GLY A 2 21.88 0.78 4.73
C GLY A 2 21.60 1.43 3.37
N PRO A 3 21.42 0.64 2.30
CA PRO A 3 21.21 1.13 0.93
C PRO A 3 19.78 1.67 0.68
N ILE A 4 18.86 1.53 1.63
CA ILE A 4 17.55 2.19 1.64
C ILE A 4 17.59 3.34 2.63
N ALA A 5 17.21 4.52 2.16
CA ALA A 5 17.02 5.70 3.00
C ALA A 5 15.53 5.91 3.23
N MET A 6 15.17 6.23 4.47
CA MET A 6 13.86 6.79 4.77
C MET A 6 13.88 8.27 4.38
N THR A 7 13.76 8.54 3.08
CA THR A 7 13.61 9.90 2.59
C THR A 7 12.14 10.28 2.54
N LEU A 8 11.77 11.27 3.35
CA LEU A 8 10.53 12.04 3.19
C LEU A 8 10.62 12.90 1.91
N ARG A 9 10.58 12.26 0.74
CA ARG A 9 10.25 12.96 -0.51
C ARG A 9 8.74 13.26 -0.51
N PRO A 10 8.23 14.20 -1.34
CA PRO A 10 6.79 14.43 -1.47
C PRO A 10 6.14 13.21 -2.15
N ALA A 11 5.98 12.13 -1.38
CA ALA A 11 5.01 11.09 -1.65
C ALA A 11 3.62 11.64 -1.32
N PRO A 12 2.54 11.09 -1.90
CA PRO A 12 1.18 11.38 -1.47
C PRO A 12 0.97 10.78 -0.08
N ALA A 13 1.55 11.40 0.94
CA ALA A 13 1.45 11.01 2.33
C ALA A 13 0.69 12.08 3.11
N VAL A 14 -0.17 11.63 4.02
CA VAL A 14 -0.89 12.50 4.95
C VAL A 14 -0.36 12.29 6.36
N HIS A 15 -0.34 13.36 7.14
CA HIS A 15 -0.07 13.24 8.57
C HIS A 15 -1.27 12.64 9.29
N LEU A 16 -1.02 11.56 10.03
CA LEU A 16 -2.03 10.98 10.91
C LEU A 16 -2.13 11.84 12.17
N ARG A 17 -3.36 12.21 12.54
CA ARG A 17 -3.64 12.96 13.77
C ARG A 17 -3.75 12.01 14.96
N ALA A 18 -3.92 12.54 16.17
CA ALA A 18 -4.12 11.76 17.39
C ALA A 18 -5.07 10.54 17.17
N PRO A 19 -4.73 9.35 17.68
CA PRO A 19 -3.76 9.07 18.73
C PRO A 19 -2.35 8.76 18.21
N TYR A 20 -2.12 8.91 16.90
CA TYR A 20 -0.80 8.69 16.32
C TYR A 20 0.18 9.81 16.74
N PRO A 21 1.49 9.52 16.84
CA PRO A 21 2.52 10.54 17.08
C PRO A 21 2.45 11.68 16.05
N GLU A 22 2.85 12.90 16.44
CA GLU A 22 2.70 14.12 15.60
C GLU A 22 3.39 14.02 14.22
N ASN A 23 4.45 13.21 14.12
CA ASN A 23 5.22 13.00 12.90
C ASN A 23 4.81 11.74 12.13
N MET A 24 3.73 11.06 12.52
CA MET A 24 3.27 9.85 11.85
C MET A 24 2.70 10.19 10.46
N VAL A 25 3.19 9.48 9.44
CA VAL A 25 2.77 9.64 8.04
C VAL A 25 2.14 8.36 7.51
N PHE A 26 1.16 8.51 6.61
CA PHE A 26 0.50 7.42 5.90
C PHE A 26 0.38 7.72 4.40
N PRO A 27 0.87 6.84 3.51
CA PRO A 27 1.77 5.72 3.80
C PRO A 27 3.19 6.21 4.17
N LEU A 28 3.98 5.34 4.82
CA LEU A 28 5.43 5.57 4.92
C LEU A 28 6.06 5.39 3.55
N SER A 29 6.87 6.33 3.11
CA SER A 29 7.59 6.18 1.84
C SER A 29 9.05 5.83 2.03
N LEU A 30 9.51 4.81 1.31
CA LEU A 30 10.89 4.35 1.28
C LEU A 30 11.45 4.47 -0.14
N ALA A 31 12.71 4.88 -0.26
CA ALA A 31 13.40 4.96 -1.54
C ALA A 31 14.83 4.44 -1.41
N ALA A 32 15.40 4.01 -2.52
CA ALA A 32 16.82 3.72 -2.57
C ALA A 32 17.63 4.97 -2.19
N SER A 33 18.67 4.81 -1.37
CA SER A 33 19.58 5.90 -1.01
C SER A 33 20.28 6.50 -2.24
N ARG A 34 20.45 5.71 -3.31
CA ARG A 34 21.01 6.11 -4.60
C ARG A 34 20.04 5.78 -5.73
N PRO A 35 19.80 6.68 -6.69
CA PRO A 35 18.82 6.49 -7.75
C PRO A 35 19.14 5.29 -8.66
N ASP A 36 20.42 5.00 -8.92
CA ASP A 36 20.87 3.94 -9.84
C ASP A 36 21.20 2.63 -9.11
N THR A 37 20.56 2.37 -7.97
CA THR A 37 20.79 1.13 -7.22
C THR A 37 20.28 -0.06 -8.02
N HIS A 38 21.13 -1.06 -8.25
CA HIS A 38 20.77 -2.24 -9.03
C HIS A 38 19.65 -3.05 -8.36
N ILE A 39 18.71 -3.60 -9.15
CA ILE A 39 17.55 -4.34 -8.63
C ILE A 39 17.93 -5.48 -7.68
N ALA A 40 19.02 -6.19 -7.97
CA ALA A 40 19.51 -7.28 -7.10
C ALA A 40 19.91 -6.78 -5.69
N GLN A 41 20.46 -5.56 -5.58
CA GLN A 41 20.79 -4.96 -4.29
C GLN A 41 19.53 -4.52 -3.54
N LEU A 42 18.52 -4.01 -4.25
CA LEU A 42 17.23 -3.65 -3.66
C LEU A 42 16.51 -4.89 -3.12
N ILE A 43 16.50 -5.99 -3.87
CA ILE A 43 15.96 -7.28 -3.44
C ILE A 43 16.70 -7.77 -2.18
N ALA A 44 18.03 -7.79 -2.20
CA ALA A 44 18.82 -8.22 -1.04
C ALA A 44 18.52 -7.37 0.21
N THR A 45 18.31 -6.06 0.03
CA THR A 45 17.97 -5.17 1.13
C THR A 45 16.57 -5.44 1.67
N ILE A 46 15.57 -5.64 0.81
CA ILE A 46 14.21 -5.99 1.24
C ILE A 46 14.22 -7.32 1.99
N GLN A 47 15.00 -8.29 1.51
CA GLN A 47 15.19 -9.58 2.21
C GLN A 47 15.82 -9.40 3.59
N GLU A 48 16.81 -8.53 3.73
CA GLU A 48 17.41 -8.19 5.02
C GLU A 48 16.40 -7.50 5.97
N LEU A 49 15.60 -6.56 5.45
CA LEU A 49 14.55 -5.87 6.24
C LEU A 49 13.41 -6.82 6.65
N LEU A 50 13.15 -7.86 5.86
CA LEU A 50 12.20 -8.90 6.20
C LEU A 50 12.78 -9.85 7.26
N SER A 51 14.05 -10.24 7.13
CA SER A 51 14.69 -11.22 8.05
C SER A 51 14.92 -10.66 9.45
N ASN A 52 15.09 -9.34 9.58
CA ASN A 52 15.21 -8.65 10.86
C ASN A 52 13.89 -8.00 11.34
N GLU A 53 12.77 -8.38 10.74
CA GLU A 53 11.41 -7.92 11.05
C GLU A 53 11.14 -6.42 10.86
N LYS A 54 12.13 -5.62 10.47
CA LYS A 54 11.97 -4.16 10.33
C LYS A 54 10.87 -3.78 9.36
N LEU A 55 10.74 -4.49 8.23
CA LEU A 55 9.68 -4.17 7.28
C LEU A 55 8.28 -4.47 7.86
N ARG A 56 8.16 -5.50 8.70
CA ARG A 56 6.91 -5.78 9.41
C ARG A 56 6.60 -4.69 10.43
N THR A 57 7.59 -4.33 11.26
CA THR A 57 7.45 -3.23 12.23
C THR A 57 7.01 -1.94 11.57
N LEU A 58 7.66 -1.55 10.46
CA LEU A 58 7.27 -0.34 9.71
C LEU A 58 5.85 -0.45 9.14
N SER A 59 5.45 -1.63 8.65
CA SER A 59 4.09 -1.86 8.16
C SER A 59 3.05 -1.81 9.29
N ASP A 60 3.37 -2.32 10.48
CA ASP A 60 2.46 -2.33 11.63
C ASP A 60 2.31 -0.92 12.21
N GLU A 61 3.40 -0.15 12.26
CA GLU A 61 3.40 1.24 12.72
C GLU A 61 2.64 2.15 11.75
N HIS A 62 2.97 2.08 10.46
CA HIS A 62 2.46 3.02 9.47
C HIS A 62 1.22 2.52 8.71
N GLY A 63 0.82 1.27 8.86
CA GLY A 63 -0.30 0.64 8.14
C GLY A 63 -0.07 0.38 6.64
N ALA A 64 0.78 1.16 5.97
CA ALA A 64 1.18 0.95 4.59
C ALA A 64 2.57 1.52 4.31
N VAL A 65 3.33 0.82 3.45
CA VAL A 65 4.67 1.24 3.00
C VAL A 65 4.68 1.38 1.48
N TYR A 66 5.10 2.53 0.98
CA TYR A 66 5.25 2.83 -0.44
C TYR A 66 6.73 2.87 -0.83
N PHE A 67 7.17 1.88 -1.63
CA PHE A 67 8.51 1.83 -2.20
C PHE A 67 8.58 2.65 -3.49
N GLN A 68 9.34 3.74 -3.50
CA GLN A 68 9.56 4.58 -4.67
C GLN A 68 10.62 3.97 -5.58
N ASN A 69 10.31 3.91 -6.88
CA ASN A 69 11.25 3.57 -7.95
C ASN A 69 12.15 2.36 -7.62
N PRO A 70 11.60 1.17 -7.28
CA PRO A 70 12.39 0.02 -6.86
C PRO A 70 13.23 -0.64 -7.99
N GLY A 71 13.46 0.06 -9.11
CA GLY A 71 14.12 -0.45 -10.32
C GLY A 71 13.15 -0.50 -11.50
N SER A 72 13.54 0.09 -12.62
CA SER A 72 12.72 0.13 -13.85
C SER A 72 13.10 -1.02 -14.78
N GLU A 73 12.36 -2.13 -14.74
CA GLU A 73 12.27 -3.03 -15.89
C GLU A 73 10.91 -2.83 -16.54
N LYS A 74 10.91 -2.42 -17.82
CA LYS A 74 9.68 -2.22 -18.60
C LYS A 74 9.03 -3.57 -18.85
N TYR A 75 7.92 -3.83 -18.17
CA TYR A 75 7.05 -4.96 -18.47
C TYR A 75 6.02 -4.54 -19.51
N VAL A 76 6.01 -5.18 -20.68
CA VAL A 76 5.00 -4.97 -21.73
C VAL A 76 3.99 -6.12 -21.65
N GLY A 77 2.80 -5.85 -21.11
CA GLY A 77 1.71 -6.81 -21.00
C GLY A 77 0.38 -6.22 -21.45
N ASN A 78 -0.41 -6.99 -22.19
CA ASN A 78 -1.72 -6.59 -22.72
C ASN A 78 -2.84 -6.90 -21.69
N PRO A 79 -3.73 -5.97 -21.30
CA PRO A 79 -4.64 -6.19 -20.18
C PRO A 79 -6.05 -6.62 -20.62
N VAL A 80 -6.49 -7.87 -20.32
CA VAL A 80 -7.90 -8.19 -19.98
C VAL A 80 -8.00 -9.55 -19.23
N ARG A 81 -8.82 -9.63 -18.16
CA ARG A 81 -9.22 -10.79 -17.30
C ARG A 81 -8.09 -11.46 -16.50
N ARG A 82 -8.10 -11.36 -15.15
CA ARG A 82 -7.13 -11.90 -14.15
C ARG A 82 -5.93 -12.62 -14.80
N ALA A 83 -5.13 -11.86 -15.55
CA ALA A 83 -4.03 -12.45 -16.27
C ALA A 83 -2.99 -12.76 -15.21
N ILE A 84 -2.76 -14.05 -14.95
CA ILE A 84 -1.66 -14.48 -14.10
C ILE A 84 -0.40 -14.15 -14.90
N HIS A 85 0.33 -13.12 -14.48
CA HIS A 85 1.56 -12.70 -15.13
C HIS A 85 2.73 -13.57 -14.67
N SER A 86 2.72 -13.99 -13.39
CA SER A 86 3.69 -14.94 -12.83
C SER A 86 3.17 -15.50 -11.50
N LYS A 87 3.97 -16.34 -10.82
CA LYS A 87 3.63 -16.87 -9.50
C LYS A 87 3.36 -15.71 -8.52
N ASN A 88 2.15 -15.66 -7.98
CA ASN A 88 1.66 -14.61 -7.06
C ASN A 88 1.53 -13.20 -7.67
N VAL A 89 1.54 -13.06 -9.00
CA VAL A 89 1.38 -11.78 -9.68
C VAL A 89 0.24 -11.86 -10.68
N ALA A 90 -0.79 -11.03 -10.47
CA ALA A 90 -1.94 -10.93 -11.33
C ALA A 90 -2.39 -9.46 -11.45
N MET A 91 -3.21 -9.18 -12.47
CA MET A 91 -3.87 -7.87 -12.60
C MET A 91 -4.79 -7.59 -11.40
N ALA A 92 -4.70 -6.37 -10.87
CA ALA A 92 -5.49 -5.95 -9.71
C ALA A 92 -6.95 -5.60 -10.04
N ASN A 93 -7.22 -4.94 -11.17
CA ASN A 93 -8.59 -4.59 -11.58
C ASN A 93 -9.15 -5.62 -12.56
N GLU A 94 -10.38 -6.08 -12.29
CA GLU A 94 -11.12 -7.02 -13.12
C GLU A 94 -12.33 -6.40 -13.82
N GLY A 95 -12.70 -5.17 -13.44
CA GLY A 95 -13.81 -4.43 -13.99
C GLY A 95 -13.41 -3.49 -15.15
N PRO A 96 -14.39 -2.85 -15.80
CA PRO A 96 -14.11 -1.85 -16.83
C PRO A 96 -13.36 -0.65 -16.24
N ASN A 97 -12.44 -0.07 -17.01
CA ASN A 97 -11.67 1.12 -16.61
C ASN A 97 -12.51 2.41 -16.49
N THR A 98 -13.78 2.36 -16.91
CA THR A 98 -14.74 3.47 -16.82
C THR A 98 -15.50 3.51 -15.49
N GLN A 99 -15.36 2.49 -14.64
CA GLN A 99 -16.09 2.41 -13.37
C GLN A 99 -15.14 2.58 -12.18
N PRO A 100 -15.55 3.35 -11.16
CA PRO A 100 -14.78 3.46 -9.94
C PRO A 100 -14.84 2.14 -9.16
N VAL A 101 -13.71 1.75 -8.58
CA VAL A 101 -13.67 0.70 -7.55
C VAL A 101 -13.89 1.38 -6.19
N HIS A 102 -14.95 1.00 -5.48
CA HIS A 102 -15.27 1.58 -4.18
C HIS A 102 -14.30 1.11 -3.08
N PRO A 103 -14.05 1.91 -2.03
CA PRO A 103 -13.17 1.51 -0.93
C PRO A 103 -13.64 0.23 -0.25
N HIS A 104 -12.73 -0.73 -0.07
CA HIS A 104 -12.98 -1.99 0.62
C HIS A 104 -11.66 -2.56 1.19
N ASN A 105 -11.77 -3.54 2.08
CA ASN A 105 -10.65 -4.43 2.41
C ASN A 105 -10.67 -5.61 1.43
N GLU A 106 -9.49 -6.05 0.99
CA GLU A 106 -9.35 -7.17 0.06
C GLU A 106 -9.99 -8.43 0.65
N SER A 107 -10.94 -9.02 -0.09
CA SER A 107 -11.71 -10.18 0.37
C SER A 107 -12.37 -10.01 1.75
N GLY A 108 -12.82 -8.80 2.12
CA GLY A 108 -13.34 -8.47 3.46
C GLY A 108 -14.60 -9.22 3.91
N LEU A 109 -15.28 -9.96 3.01
CA LEU A 109 -16.42 -10.84 3.33
C LEU A 109 -16.01 -12.32 3.48
N SER A 110 -14.74 -12.65 3.23
CA SER A 110 -14.21 -14.01 3.31
C SER A 110 -13.61 -14.26 4.69
N PRO A 111 -13.75 -15.46 5.28
CA PRO A 111 -12.96 -15.85 6.45
C PRO A 111 -11.48 -16.09 6.12
N HIS A 112 -11.16 -16.26 4.84
CA HIS A 112 -9.81 -16.37 4.30
C HIS A 112 -9.47 -15.09 3.54
N TYR A 113 -8.94 -14.11 4.25
CA TYR A 113 -8.50 -12.83 3.70
C TYR A 113 -6.97 -12.70 3.80
N PRO A 114 -6.33 -11.94 2.89
CA PRO A 114 -4.89 -11.72 2.95
C PRO A 114 -4.52 -10.82 4.13
N ALA A 115 -3.40 -11.13 4.78
CA ALA A 115 -2.81 -10.23 5.78
C ALA A 115 -2.17 -9.00 5.12
N TYR A 116 -1.66 -9.15 3.90
CA TYR A 116 -0.99 -8.09 3.14
C TYR A 116 -1.36 -8.17 1.66
N VAL A 117 -1.46 -7.01 1.02
CA VAL A 117 -1.65 -6.86 -0.43
C VAL A 117 -0.51 -6.01 -0.96
N LEU A 118 0.11 -6.45 -2.06
CA LEU A 118 1.19 -5.71 -2.71
C LEU A 118 0.71 -5.24 -4.08
N PHE A 119 0.76 -3.92 -4.30
CA PHE A 119 0.53 -3.31 -5.60
C PHE A 119 1.85 -2.90 -6.23
N PHE A 120 1.98 -3.12 -7.54
CA PHE A 120 3.11 -2.61 -8.32
C PHE A 120 2.59 -2.01 -9.62
N CYS A 121 3.18 -0.88 -10.03
CA CYS A 121 2.88 -0.24 -11.30
C CYS A 121 3.94 -0.64 -12.31
N ALA A 122 3.55 -1.48 -13.28
CA ALA A 122 4.45 -1.91 -14.34
C ALA A 122 4.61 -0.84 -15.44
N SER A 123 3.49 -0.18 -15.79
CA SER A 123 3.43 0.96 -16.68
C SER A 123 2.42 1.96 -16.13
N PRO A 124 2.78 3.24 -15.92
CA PRO A 124 1.83 4.23 -15.47
C PRO A 124 0.84 4.58 -16.60
N PRO A 125 -0.43 4.89 -16.28
CA PRO A 125 -1.37 5.48 -17.23
C PRO A 125 -0.99 6.94 -17.52
N ASP A 126 -1.47 7.48 -18.65
CA ASP A 126 -1.27 8.90 -18.97
C ASP A 126 -1.97 9.83 -17.96
N THR A 127 -3.17 9.44 -17.52
CA THR A 127 -3.96 10.16 -16.50
C THR A 127 -4.82 9.20 -15.67
N GLY A 128 -5.08 9.55 -14.42
CA GLY A 128 -5.95 8.81 -13.51
C GLY A 128 -5.44 7.42 -13.13
N SER A 129 -6.37 6.52 -12.80
CA SER A 129 -6.11 5.15 -12.32
C SER A 129 -5.15 5.05 -11.13
N GLU A 130 -5.10 6.10 -10.30
CA GLU A 130 -4.48 6.00 -9.00
C GLU A 130 -5.15 4.88 -8.19
N ILE A 131 -4.43 4.35 -7.21
CA ILE A 131 -4.99 3.41 -6.22
C ILE A 131 -5.06 4.16 -4.90
N PRO A 132 -6.18 4.86 -4.60
CA PRO A 132 -6.34 5.51 -3.31
C PRO A 132 -6.38 4.45 -2.20
N ILE A 133 -5.51 4.62 -1.20
CA ILE A 133 -5.51 3.80 0.00
C ILE A 133 -6.00 4.63 1.19
N ASN A 134 -6.72 3.98 2.10
CA ASN A 134 -7.27 4.61 3.29
C ASN A 134 -6.79 3.88 4.55
N HIS A 135 -6.76 4.58 5.68
CA HIS A 135 -6.44 3.99 6.97
C HIS A 135 -7.72 3.60 7.72
N SER A 136 -8.02 2.31 7.80
CA SER A 136 -9.28 1.77 8.36
C SER A 136 -9.52 2.16 9.83
N ILE A 137 -8.48 2.11 10.68
CA ILE A 137 -8.57 2.53 12.09
C ILE A 137 -8.91 4.02 12.23
N VAL A 138 -8.28 4.87 11.40
CA VAL A 138 -8.59 6.32 11.37
C VAL A 138 -10.03 6.54 10.94
N LEU A 139 -10.46 5.90 9.85
CA LEU A 139 -11.84 5.96 9.37
C LEU A 139 -12.82 5.54 10.48
N TYR A 140 -12.57 4.41 11.14
CA TYR A 140 -13.38 3.90 12.23
C TYR A 140 -13.51 4.90 13.39
N ARG A 141 -12.40 5.50 13.83
CA ARG A 141 -12.39 6.50 14.91
C ARG A 141 -13.16 7.77 14.53
N LEU A 142 -12.99 8.25 13.31
CA LEU A 142 -13.71 9.42 12.79
C LEU A 142 -15.21 9.12 12.70
N SER A 143 -15.59 7.93 12.21
CA SER A 143 -16.98 7.50 12.15
C SER A 143 -17.60 7.39 13.54
N PHE A 144 -16.89 6.83 14.52
CA PHE A 144 -17.37 6.76 15.90
C PHE A 144 -17.56 8.15 16.52
N SER A 145 -16.65 9.10 16.21
CA SER A 145 -16.74 10.47 16.73
C SER A 145 -17.87 11.28 16.10
N ARG A 146 -18.19 11.02 14.82
CA ARG A 146 -19.20 11.77 14.05
C ARG A 146 -20.60 11.16 14.12
N HIS A 147 -20.69 9.84 14.19
CA HIS A 147 -21.94 9.07 14.13
C HIS A 147 -21.92 7.92 15.16
N PRO A 148 -21.82 8.23 16.47
CA PRO A 148 -21.64 7.21 17.50
C PRO A 148 -22.78 6.19 17.56
N ASP A 149 -24.03 6.65 17.43
CA ASP A 149 -25.21 5.77 17.51
C ASP A 149 -25.24 4.76 16.36
N PHE A 150 -24.99 5.21 15.13
CA PHE A 150 -24.90 4.34 13.96
C PHE A 150 -23.83 3.26 14.13
N ILE A 151 -22.64 3.62 14.62
CA ILE A 151 -21.56 2.65 14.84
C ILE A 151 -21.90 1.69 15.99
N LYS A 152 -22.63 2.14 17.02
CA LYS A 152 -23.10 1.28 18.11
C LYS A 152 -24.11 0.25 17.60
N ASP A 153 -25.06 0.66 16.76
CA ASP A 153 -26.06 -0.23 16.18
C ASP A 153 -25.41 -1.31 15.31
N LEU A 154 -24.40 -0.97 14.50
CA LEU A 154 -23.64 -1.93 13.68
C LEU A 154 -22.87 -2.98 14.48
N LYS A 155 -22.42 -2.65 15.70
CA LYS A 155 -21.67 -3.60 16.56
C LYS A 155 -22.55 -4.63 17.25
N CYS A 156 -23.83 -4.32 17.42
CA CYS A 156 -24.79 -5.16 18.12
C CYS A 156 -25.54 -6.13 17.19
N GLN A 157 -25.14 -6.19 15.92
CA GLN A 157 -25.55 -7.20 14.93
C GLN A 157 -24.58 -8.39 14.96
#